data_AF-A0A839IY17-F1
#
_entry.id   AF-A0A839IY17-F1
#
_cell.length_a   1.000
_cell.length_b   1.000
_cell.length_c   1.000
_cell.angle_alpha   90.00
_cell.angle_beta   90.00
_cell.angle_gamma   90.00
#
_symmetry.space_group_name_H-M   'P 1'
#
loop_
_entity.id
_entity.type
_entity.pdbx_description
1 polymer ?
#
loop_
_entity_poly.entity_id
_entity_poly.type
_entity_poly.pdbx_seq_one_letter_code
_entity_poly.pdbx_strand_id
1 'polypeptide(L)'
;LSELLSEDKETGKAWFIKEKLRWIRDVKTPQQARWRLTHFINHARDVLGDSPLQSPMYEALETLKRHSERIVRRITSDLTNARLEGMNSLFQAARARARGYRNTKNFI
;
A
#
# COMPACT_ATOMS: atom_id res chain seq x y z
N LEU A 1 17.70 -15.54 20.73
CA LEU A 1 18.76 -15.36 19.71
C LEU A 1 18.33 -15.87 18.34
N SER A 2 17.90 -17.13 18.21
CA SER A 2 17.35 -17.68 16.95
C SER A 2 16.11 -16.92 16.44
N GLU A 3 15.22 -16.51 17.34
CA GLU A 3 14.01 -15.74 17.03
C GLU A 3 14.35 -14.35 16.46
N LEU A 4 15.23 -13.60 17.12
CA LEU A 4 15.68 -12.28 16.64
C LEU A 4 16.34 -12.34 15.25
N LEU A 5 17.18 -13.36 15.01
CA LEU A 5 17.82 -13.57 13.69
C LEU A 5 16.78 -13.94 12.61
N SER A 6 15.70 -14.62 13.00
CA SER A 6 14.60 -14.90 12.09
C SER A 6 13.79 -13.63 11.78
N GLU A 7 13.51 -12.79 12.77
CA GLU A 7 12.82 -11.51 12.58
C GLU A 7 13.61 -10.54 11.68
N ASP A 8 14.93 -10.45 11.85
CA ASP A 8 15.80 -9.63 10.98
C ASP A 8 15.77 -10.11 9.53
N LYS A 9 15.76 -11.43 9.33
CA LYS A 9 15.64 -12.05 8.00
C LYS A 9 14.28 -11.77 7.36
N GLU A 10 13.21 -11.83 8.15
CA GLU A 10 11.85 -11.54 7.69
C GLU A 10 11.62 -10.07 7.37
N THR A 11 12.18 -9.17 8.18
CA THR A 11 12.20 -7.73 7.89
C THR A 11 12.95 -7.42 6.61
N GLY A 12 14.07 -8.11 6.36
CA GLY A 12 14.83 -8.01 5.10
C GLY A 12 14.00 -8.41 3.87
N LYS A 13 13.25 -9.52 3.95
CA LYS A 13 12.33 -9.94 2.88
C LYS A 13 11.22 -8.92 2.64
N ALA A 14 10.60 -8.41 3.70
CA ALA A 14 9.55 -7.40 3.60
C ALA A 14 10.07 -6.12 2.93
N TRP A 15 11.27 -5.67 3.30
CA TRP A 15 11.92 -4.52 2.67
C TRP A 15 12.18 -4.76 1.17
N PHE A 16 12.70 -5.94 0.80
CA PHE A 16 12.95 -6.28 -0.60
C PHE A 16 11.66 -6.28 -1.44
N ILE A 17 10.58 -6.86 -0.91
CA ILE A 17 9.25 -6.85 -1.57
C ILE A 17 8.76 -5.41 -1.74
N LYS A 18 8.87 -4.58 -0.69
CA LYS A 18 8.49 -3.17 -0.78
C LYS A 18 9.32 -2.42 -1.82
N GLU A 19 10.60 -2.74 -1.97
CA GLU A 19 11.47 -2.10 -2.95
C GLU A 19 11.09 -2.49 -4.39
N LYS A 20 10.70 -3.75 -4.62
CA LYS A 20 10.19 -4.24 -5.90
C LYS A 20 8.91 -3.54 -6.37
N LEU A 21 8.12 -2.93 -5.47
CA LEU A 21 6.97 -2.11 -5.86
C LEU A 21 7.35 -0.93 -6.76
N ARG A 22 8.58 -0.39 -6.65
CA ARG A 22 9.02 0.71 -7.52
C ARG A 22 9.00 0.33 -8.99
N TRP A 23 9.31 -0.93 -9.31
CA TRP A 23 9.30 -1.44 -10.69
C TRP A 23 7.89 -1.49 -11.30
N ILE A 24 6.84 -1.58 -10.47
CA ILE A 24 5.45 -1.52 -10.93
C ILE A 24 5.07 -0.10 -11.35
N ARG A 25 5.81 0.94 -10.94
CA ARG A 25 5.40 2.33 -11.18
C ARG A 25 5.69 2.82 -12.61
N ASP A 26 6.73 2.31 -13.26
CA ASP A 26 7.16 2.74 -14.60
C ASP A 26 6.44 1.97 -15.72
N VAL A 27 5.11 2.08 -15.78
CA VAL A 27 4.30 1.38 -16.79
C VAL A 27 3.75 2.34 -17.82
N LYS A 28 3.82 1.94 -19.10
CA LYS A 28 3.29 2.72 -20.23
C LYS A 28 1.93 2.24 -20.71
N THR A 29 1.53 1.00 -20.37
CA THR A 29 0.28 0.40 -20.86
C THR A 29 -0.45 -0.41 -19.78
N PRO A 30 -1.80 -0.49 -19.83
CA PRO A 30 -2.56 -1.28 -18.86
C PRO A 30 -2.24 -2.78 -18.90
N GLN A 31 -1.87 -3.32 -20.07
CA GLN A 31 -1.48 -4.73 -20.17
C GLN A 31 -0.15 -5.02 -19.47
N GLN A 32 0.86 -4.14 -19.63
CA GLN A 32 2.10 -4.27 -18.85
C GLN A 32 1.82 -4.12 -17.35
N ALA A 33 0.88 -3.25 -16.95
CA ALA A 33 0.54 -3.07 -15.55
C ALA A 33 -0.05 -4.36 -14.95
N ARG A 34 -0.98 -4.99 -15.66
CA ARG A 34 -1.55 -6.30 -15.28
C ARG A 34 -0.45 -7.33 -15.10
N TRP A 35 0.40 -7.49 -16.12
CA TRP A 35 1.48 -8.49 -16.08
C TRP A 35 2.45 -8.24 -14.92
N ARG A 36 2.92 -6.99 -14.75
CA ARG A 36 3.84 -6.65 -13.65
C ARG A 36 3.21 -6.84 -12.28
N LEU A 37 1.93 -6.51 -12.12
CA LEU A 37 1.24 -6.68 -10.85
C LEU A 37 1.06 -8.17 -10.51
N THR A 38 0.66 -9.01 -11.48
CA THR A 38 0.59 -10.46 -11.30
C THR A 38 1.95 -11.05 -10.98
N HIS A 39 2.98 -10.66 -11.74
CA HIS A 39 4.34 -11.14 -11.53
C HIS A 39 4.88 -10.74 -10.15
N PHE A 40 4.65 -9.49 -9.74
CA PHE A 40 5.00 -9.01 -8.42
C PHE A 40 4.31 -9.81 -7.31
N ILE A 41 3.00 -10.03 -7.40
CA ILE A 41 2.24 -10.76 -6.37
C ILE A 41 2.76 -12.19 -6.23
N ASN A 42 3.00 -12.88 -7.36
CA ASN A 42 3.51 -14.25 -7.33
C ASN A 42 4.93 -14.29 -6.74
N HIS A 43 5.82 -13.43 -7.23
CA HIS A 43 7.19 -13.37 -6.72
C HIS A 43 7.25 -13.01 -5.23
N ALA A 44 6.40 -12.07 -4.78
CA ALA A 44 6.33 -11.70 -3.37
C ALA A 44 5.85 -12.87 -2.50
N ARG A 45 4.87 -13.66 -2.96
CA ARG A 45 4.45 -14.89 -2.27
C ARG A 45 5.57 -15.91 -2.15
N ASP A 46 6.34 -16.10 -3.23
CA ASP A 46 7.46 -17.05 -3.23
C ASP A 46 8.59 -16.62 -2.27
N VAL A 47 8.88 -15.32 -2.18
CA VAL A 47 9.91 -14.77 -1.28
C VAL A 47 9.50 -14.85 0.19
N LEU A 48 8.21 -14.67 0.44
CA LEU A 48 7.60 -14.76 1.77
C LEU A 48 7.75 -16.20 2.31
N GLY A 49 7.16 -17.20 1.65
CA GLY A 49 7.14 -18.57 2.17
C GLY A 49 6.30 -18.70 3.47
N ASP A 50 6.27 -19.86 4.11
CA ASP A 50 5.19 -20.20 5.07
C ASP A 50 5.37 -19.68 6.51
N SER A 51 6.06 -18.55 6.72
CA SER A 51 6.24 -18.02 8.08
C SER A 51 5.01 -17.28 8.60
N PRO A 52 4.51 -17.58 9.81
CA PRO A 52 3.38 -16.86 10.39
C PRO A 52 3.67 -15.39 10.71
N LEU A 53 4.94 -15.01 10.92
CA LEU A 53 5.36 -13.61 11.16
C LEU A 53 5.07 -12.69 9.97
N GLN A 54 4.79 -13.25 8.79
CA GLN A 54 4.54 -12.51 7.57
C GLN A 54 3.04 -12.32 7.27
N SER A 55 2.15 -12.72 8.17
CA SER A 55 0.70 -12.56 7.99
C SER A 55 0.29 -11.16 7.46
N PRO A 56 0.84 -10.04 7.97
CA PRO A 56 0.53 -8.71 7.43
C PRO A 56 0.91 -8.52 5.96
N MET A 57 2.00 -9.15 5.51
CA MET A 57 2.44 -9.10 4.11
C MET A 57 1.50 -9.89 3.21
N TYR A 58 1.00 -11.04 3.67
CA TYR A 58 -0.01 -11.83 2.95
C TYR A 58 -1.32 -11.05 2.79
N GLU A 59 -1.79 -10.38 3.84
CA GLU A 59 -2.98 -9.51 3.78
C GLU A 59 -2.79 -8.35 2.79
N ALA A 60 -1.61 -7.74 2.78
CA ALA A 60 -1.27 -6.69 1.82
C ALA A 60 -1.28 -7.21 0.38
N LEU A 61 -0.69 -8.38 0.12
CA LEU A 61 -0.70 -9.00 -1.22
C LEU A 61 -2.12 -9.37 -1.67
N GLU A 62 -2.97 -9.84 -0.76
CA GLU A 62 -4.36 -10.15 -1.09
C GLU A 62 -5.18 -8.89 -1.36
N THR A 63 -4.89 -7.79 -0.66
CA THR A 63 -5.47 -6.47 -0.94
C THR A 63 -5.07 -5.98 -2.33
N LEU A 64 -3.79 -6.12 -2.71
CA LEU A 64 -3.31 -5.78 -4.05
C LEU A 64 -3.99 -6.63 -5.13
N LYS A 65 -4.11 -7.94 -4.90
CA LYS A 65 -4.79 -8.86 -5.83
C LYS A 65 -6.25 -8.47 -6.03
N ARG A 66 -6.99 -8.24 -4.93
CA ARG A 66 -8.41 -7.87 -4.92
C ARG A 66 -8.69 -6.56 -5.66
N HIS A 67 -7.76 -5.61 -5.58
CA HIS A 67 -7.93 -4.29 -6.20
C HIS A 67 -7.11 -4.10 -7.48
N SER A 68 -6.55 -5.17 -8.04
CA SER A 68 -5.68 -5.15 -9.22
C SER A 68 -6.25 -4.36 -10.41
N GLU A 69 -7.53 -4.57 -10.75
CA GLU A 69 -8.20 -3.83 -11.83
C GLU A 69 -8.25 -2.32 -11.58
N ARG A 70 -8.47 -1.91 -10.32
CA ARG A 70 -8.51 -0.48 -9.95
C ARG A 70 -7.12 0.14 -10.03
N ILE A 71 -6.08 -0.61 -9.63
CA ILE A 71 -4.68 -0.20 -9.76
C ILE A 71 -4.30 -0.02 -11.24
N VAL A 72 -4.68 -0.97 -12.10
CA VAL A 72 -4.44 -0.88 -13.54
C VAL A 72 -5.17 0.32 -14.15
N ARG A 73 -6.44 0.54 -13.80
CA ARG A 73 -7.21 1.70 -14.26
C ARG A 73 -6.61 3.03 -13.81
N ARG A 74 -5.99 3.07 -12.63
CA ARG A 74 -5.31 4.26 -12.10
C ARG A 74 -4.08 4.64 -12.93
N ILE A 75 -3.39 3.68 -13.54
CA ILE A 75 -2.22 3.91 -14.38
C ILE A 75 -2.61 4.57 -15.71
N THR A 76 -3.80 4.27 -16.22
CA THR A 76 -4.32 4.85 -17.48
C THR A 76 -5.19 6.09 -17.25
N SER A 77 -5.34 6.56 -16.02
CA SER A 77 -6.17 7.73 -15.73
C SER A 77 -5.32 8.96 -15.44
N ASP A 78 -5.83 10.13 -15.84
CA ASP A 78 -5.21 11.43 -15.54
C ASP A 78 -5.40 11.86 -14.08
N LEU A 79 -5.79 10.92 -13.21
CA LEU A 79 -5.89 11.19 -11.78
C LEU A 79 -4.48 11.41 -11.23
N THR A 80 -4.33 12.36 -10.32
CA THR A 80 -3.08 12.58 -9.58
C THR A 80 -3.36 12.51 -8.09
N ASN A 81 -2.33 12.33 -7.27
CA ASN A 81 -2.49 12.33 -5.82
C ASN A 81 -2.92 13.70 -5.27
N ALA A 82 -2.78 14.77 -6.05
CA ALA A 82 -3.12 16.13 -5.66
C ALA A 82 -4.56 16.27 -5.13
N ARG A 83 -5.53 15.55 -5.71
CA ARG A 83 -6.92 15.57 -5.21
C ARG A 83 -7.04 14.95 -3.81
N LEU A 84 -6.36 13.83 -3.58
CA LEU A 84 -6.36 13.15 -2.27
C LEU A 84 -5.61 13.98 -1.22
N GLU A 85 -4.50 14.61 -1.61
CA GLU A 85 -3.75 15.53 -0.75
C GLU A 85 -4.58 16.76 -0.38
N GLY A 86 -5.28 17.36 -1.34
CA GLY A 86 -6.21 18.46 -1.09
C GLY A 86 -7.31 18.08 -0.09
N MET A 87 -7.94 16.92 -0.27
CA MET A 87 -8.92 16.40 0.69
C MET A 87 -8.32 16.18 2.08
N ASN A 88 -7.13 15.57 2.17
CA ASN A 88 -6.46 15.36 3.45
C ASN A 88 -6.16 16.70 4.15
N SER A 89 -5.66 17.71 3.42
CA SER A 89 -5.43 19.05 3.97
C SER A 89 -6.72 19.69 4.49
N LEU A 90 -7.84 19.54 3.80
CA LEU A 90 -9.14 20.01 4.27
C LEU A 90 -9.58 19.31 5.56
N PHE A 91 -9.45 17.98 5.64
CA PHE A 91 -9.75 17.24 6.87
C PHE A 91 -8.84 17.64 8.03
N GLN A 92 -7.54 17.82 7.79
CA GLN A 92 -6.61 18.29 8.82
C GLN A 92 -6.95 19.71 9.28
N ALA A 93 -7.33 20.61 8.36
CA ALA A 93 -7.78 21.96 8.70
C ALA A 93 -9.07 21.93 9.53
N ALA A 94 -10.04 21.10 9.16
CA ALA A 94 -11.27 20.91 9.92
C ALA A 94 -10.98 20.36 11.32
N ARG A 95 -10.10 19.36 11.44
CA ARG A 95 -9.67 18.81 12.74
C ARG A 95 -8.93 19.84 13.57
N ALA A 96 -8.05 20.63 12.97
CA ALA A 96 -7.32 21.70 13.64
C ALA A 96 -8.29 22.76 14.18
N ARG A 97 -9.31 23.15 13.39
CA ARG A 97 -10.39 24.04 13.82
C ARG A 97 -11.24 23.41 14.94
N ALA A 98 -11.41 22.10 14.91
CA ALA A 98 -12.19 21.39 15.91
C ALA A 98 -11.45 21.13 17.24
N ARG A 99 -10.12 21.28 17.28
CA ARG A 99 -9.31 21.17 18.52
C ARG A 99 -9.67 22.32 19.45
N GLY A 100 -10.66 22.08 20.31
CA GLY A 100 -11.23 23.07 21.23
C GLY A 100 -12.68 22.76 21.59
N TYR A 101 -13.40 22.02 20.74
CA TYR A 101 -14.77 21.58 21.04
C TYR A 101 -14.76 20.28 21.84
N ARG A 102 -15.05 20.41 23.14
CA ARG A 102 -15.14 19.27 24.08
C ARG A 102 -16.42 18.44 23.91
N ASN A 103 -17.45 18.99 23.25
CA ASN A 103 -18.76 18.37 23.01
C ASN A 103 -19.18 18.51 21.54
N THR A 104 -19.81 17.47 20.98
CA THR A 104 -20.31 17.42 19.60
C THR A 104 -21.36 18.49 19.27
N LYS A 105 -22.12 18.98 20.27
CA LYS A 105 -23.11 20.07 20.11
C LYS A 105 -22.51 21.42 19.72
N ASN A 106 -21.19 21.61 19.88
CA ASN A 106 -20.50 22.87 19.57
C ASN A 106 -19.66 22.78 18.27
N PHE A 107 -19.76 21.68 17.52
CA PHE A 107 -19.23 21.66 16.15
C PHE A 107 -20.10 22.60 15.30
N ILE A 108 -19.49 23.66 14.78
CA ILE A 108 -20.12 24.60 13.82
C ILE A 108 -20.14 23.96 12.44
#